data_AF-A0A3M1MI01-F1
#
_entry.id   AF-A0A3M1MI01-F1
#
_cell.length_a   1.000
_cell.length_b   1.000
_cell.length_c   1.000
_cell.angle_alpha   90.00
_cell.angle_beta   90.00
_cell.angle_gamma   90.00
#
_symmetry.space_group_name_H-M   'P 1'
#
loop_
_entity.id
_entity.type
_entity.pdbx_description
1 polymer ?
#
loop_
_entity_poly.entity_id
_entity_poly.type
_entity_poly.pdbx_seq_one_letter_code
_entity_poly.pdbx_strand_id
1 'polypeptide(L)'
;MPDAVERARAWAAANGIDLSHPGYVNGLRMVAELLKQYGISASDAVKHDILTLGRAMRGEATPAEATAAFLRSYVGPSAGASMMTRQAPNQVRMFIGERSKLWDADAAAKAEKMLAEGADPEDVWRETGTYRGADGKLRQEISDAYDVTDAGEVGASWAKDGLLPFAYDGANPVVTQKQAMNHPELFRAYDDLGRVRIGAVDREGGAYLPELDTIGISRKALKRAARPQSLEDADEAMATNLHELQHAIQRHEGWAQGGSPKQFEISDDLRRNLHSLDDLYRAERLIESAQTRGVRVQDILRVRRPRWASDKSIDLAKFFEGQPRRLQDSIAFVEQVSDPYHSYRRLAGEVEARNTVRRMNMTPAERRLTPPWKTQDIPTEEQIINPL
;
A
#
# COMPACT_ATOMS: atom_id res chain seq x y z
N MET A 1 -18.91 -3.99 39.83
CA MET A 1 -18.95 -3.18 38.58
C MET A 1 -19.08 -1.66 38.82
N PRO A 2 -19.77 -1.12 39.85
CA PRO A 2 -19.83 0.35 40.05
C PRO A 2 -18.50 1.02 40.45
N ASP A 3 -17.67 0.29 41.18
CA ASP A 3 -16.52 0.82 41.94
C ASP A 3 -15.30 1.23 41.10
N ALA A 4 -15.06 0.60 39.95
CA ALA A 4 -13.90 0.91 39.09
C ALA A 4 -14.11 2.20 38.26
N VAL A 5 -15.34 2.42 37.80
CA VAL A 5 -15.71 3.60 36.99
C VAL A 5 -15.71 4.86 37.85
N GLU A 6 -16.15 4.77 39.11
CA GLU A 6 -16.09 5.90 40.04
C GLU A 6 -14.64 6.32 40.38
N ARG A 7 -13.73 5.36 40.58
CA ARG A 7 -12.32 5.66 40.86
C ARG A 7 -11.60 6.30 39.67
N ALA A 8 -11.87 5.83 38.45
CA ALA A 8 -11.34 6.44 37.23
C ALA A 8 -11.85 7.88 37.03
N ARG A 9 -13.13 8.12 37.32
CA ARG A 9 -13.72 9.47 37.31
C ARG A 9 -13.11 10.39 38.37
N ALA A 10 -12.89 9.88 39.60
CA ALA A 10 -12.27 10.64 40.68
C ALA A 10 -10.81 11.04 40.35
N TRP A 11 -10.03 10.13 39.75
CA TRP A 11 -8.65 10.43 39.33
C TRP A 11 -8.61 11.44 38.17
N ALA A 12 -9.48 11.30 37.16
CA ALA A 12 -9.54 12.24 36.05
C ALA A 12 -9.97 13.64 36.50
N ALA A 13 -10.94 13.74 37.41
CA ALA A 13 -11.35 15.00 38.02
C ALA A 13 -10.22 15.67 38.81
N ALA A 14 -9.44 14.89 39.56
CA ALA A 14 -8.28 15.39 40.31
C ALA A 14 -7.14 15.89 39.42
N ASN A 15 -7.10 15.50 38.15
CA ASN A 15 -6.07 15.89 37.18
C ASN A 15 -6.60 16.80 36.06
N GLY A 16 -7.82 17.32 36.18
CA GLY A 16 -8.42 18.26 35.21
C GLY A 16 -8.74 17.66 33.85
N ILE A 17 -8.96 16.35 33.76
CA ILE A 17 -9.17 15.63 32.50
C ILE A 17 -10.66 15.36 32.29
N ASP A 18 -11.20 15.84 31.16
CA ASP A 18 -12.61 15.66 30.79
C ASP A 18 -12.85 14.30 30.11
N LEU A 19 -13.53 13.41 30.83
CA LEU A 19 -13.89 12.07 30.36
C LEU A 19 -15.17 12.05 29.49
N SER A 20 -15.81 13.20 29.24
CA SER A 20 -17.02 13.28 28.41
C SER A 20 -16.74 13.14 26.91
N HIS A 21 -15.46 13.20 26.49
CA HIS A 21 -15.09 13.06 25.09
C HIS A 21 -15.37 11.63 24.58
N PRO A 22 -16.11 11.46 23.47
CA PRO A 22 -16.59 10.15 22.98
C PRO A 22 -15.48 9.10 22.75
N GLY A 23 -14.28 9.54 22.38
CA GLY A 23 -13.12 8.66 22.19
C GLY A 23 -12.66 7.94 23.45
N TYR A 24 -12.80 8.54 24.64
CA TYR A 24 -12.36 7.95 25.90
C TYR A 24 -13.37 6.96 26.48
N VAL A 25 -14.66 7.24 26.29
CA VAL A 25 -15.75 6.33 26.70
C VAL A 25 -15.69 5.03 25.89
N ASN A 26 -15.40 5.12 24.59
CA ASN A 26 -15.25 3.94 23.73
C ASN A 26 -13.99 3.12 24.07
N GLY A 27 -12.88 3.78 24.39
CA GLY A 27 -11.65 3.11 24.84
C GLY A 27 -11.84 2.34 26.15
N LEU A 28 -12.48 2.95 27.15
CA LEU A 28 -12.75 2.30 28.45
C LEU A 28 -13.74 1.13 28.33
N ARG A 29 -14.71 1.21 27.41
CA ARG A 29 -15.67 0.13 27.14
C ARG A 29 -14.99 -1.07 26.47
N MET A 30 -14.12 -0.81 25.50
CA MET A 30 -13.33 -1.83 24.80
C MET A 30 -12.39 -2.57 25.76
N VAL A 31 -11.72 -1.86 26.68
CA VAL A 31 -10.88 -2.47 27.71
C VAL A 31 -11.72 -3.33 28.68
N ALA A 32 -12.89 -2.84 29.10
CA ALA A 32 -13.77 -3.59 30.01
C ALA A 32 -14.32 -4.90 29.38
N GLU A 33 -14.62 -4.89 28.09
CA GLU A 33 -15.05 -6.09 27.36
C GLU A 33 -13.93 -7.12 27.22
N LEU A 34 -12.71 -6.67 26.89
CA LEU A 34 -11.52 -7.54 26.82
C LEU A 34 -11.19 -8.17 28.18
N LEU A 35 -11.20 -7.39 29.26
CA LEU A 35 -10.91 -7.91 30.61
C LEU A 35 -11.92 -8.98 31.05
N LYS A 36 -13.21 -8.80 30.70
CA LYS A 36 -14.28 -9.77 30.97
C LYS A 36 -14.14 -11.03 30.12
N GLN A 37 -13.73 -10.89 28.87
CA GLN A 37 -13.52 -12.00 27.92
C GLN A 37 -12.35 -12.90 28.33
N TYR A 38 -11.30 -12.36 28.97
CA TYR A 38 -10.08 -13.10 29.32
C TYR A 38 -9.96 -13.45 30.81
N GLY A 39 -10.99 -13.19 31.63
CA GLY A 39 -11.01 -13.58 33.05
C GLY A 39 -9.98 -12.87 33.92
N ILE A 40 -9.49 -11.70 33.48
CA ILE A 40 -8.48 -10.91 34.19
C ILE A 40 -9.16 -10.11 35.29
N SER A 41 -8.65 -10.20 36.53
CA SER A 41 -9.21 -9.46 37.66
C SER A 41 -8.99 -7.95 37.47
N ALA A 42 -10.02 -7.14 37.70
CA ALA A 42 -9.94 -5.69 37.53
C ALA A 42 -8.87 -5.04 38.44
N SER A 43 -8.49 -5.68 39.55
CA SER A 43 -7.45 -5.19 40.46
C SER A 43 -6.04 -5.25 39.87
N ASP A 44 -5.76 -6.20 38.96
CA ASP A 44 -4.43 -6.36 38.37
C ASP A 44 -4.21 -5.39 37.18
N ALA A 45 -5.28 -5.04 36.47
CA ALA A 45 -5.27 -4.03 35.40
C ALA A 45 -5.02 -2.61 35.95
N VAL A 46 -5.62 -2.25 37.10
CA VAL A 46 -5.59 -0.90 37.68
C VAL A 46 -4.18 -0.41 38.04
N LYS A 47 -3.26 -1.30 38.42
CA LYS A 47 -1.87 -0.91 38.75
C LYS A 47 -1.03 -0.52 37.52
N HIS A 48 -1.30 -1.13 36.37
CA HIS A 48 -0.56 -0.88 35.12
C HIS A 48 -1.24 0.19 34.22
N ASP A 49 -2.54 0.41 34.40
CA ASP A 49 -3.36 1.35 33.64
C ASP A 49 -2.99 2.82 33.85
N ILE A 50 -2.62 3.25 35.06
CA ILE A 50 -2.39 4.68 35.39
C ILE A 50 -1.25 5.30 34.56
N LEU A 51 -0.22 4.51 34.22
CA LEU A 51 0.94 5.00 33.46
C LEU A 51 0.70 5.03 31.94
N THR A 52 -0.08 4.07 31.44
CA THR A 52 -0.32 3.87 29.99
C THR A 52 -1.49 4.73 29.49
N LEU A 53 -2.59 4.81 30.26
CA LEU A 53 -3.66 5.78 30.04
C LEU A 53 -3.14 7.21 30.20
N GLY A 54 -2.18 7.44 31.11
CA GLY A 54 -1.53 8.75 31.25
C GLY A 54 -0.88 9.24 29.96
N ARG A 55 -0.26 8.37 29.15
CA ARG A 55 0.32 8.75 27.84
C ARG A 55 -0.76 9.06 26.81
N ALA A 56 -1.80 8.24 26.73
CA ALA A 56 -2.93 8.49 25.83
C ALA A 56 -3.69 9.78 26.19
N MET A 57 -3.89 10.05 27.48
CA MET A 57 -4.56 11.25 27.99
C MET A 57 -3.72 12.53 27.85
N ARG A 58 -2.39 12.40 27.67
CA ARG A 58 -1.49 13.51 27.30
C ARG A 58 -1.33 13.69 25.79
N GLY A 59 -1.99 12.87 24.97
CA GLY A 59 -1.85 12.91 23.51
C GLY A 59 -0.51 12.36 23.00
N GLU A 60 0.25 11.65 23.85
CA GLU A 60 1.55 11.07 23.52
C GLU A 60 1.43 9.71 22.81
N ALA A 61 0.22 9.14 22.78
CA ALA A 61 -0.11 7.90 22.09
C ALA A 61 -1.61 7.87 21.75
N THR A 62 -1.97 7.31 20.61
CA THR A 62 -3.35 7.01 20.25
C THR A 62 -3.94 5.94 21.18
N PRO A 63 -5.27 5.89 21.36
CA PRO A 63 -5.92 4.82 22.13
C PRO A 63 -5.55 3.40 21.66
N ALA A 64 -5.26 3.24 20.36
CA ALA A 64 -4.80 1.99 19.76
C ALA A 64 -3.37 1.62 20.19
N GLU A 65 -2.45 2.60 20.19
CA GLU A 65 -1.06 2.39 20.64
C GLU A 65 -0.98 2.07 22.13
N ALA A 66 -1.82 2.72 22.95
CA ALA A 66 -1.92 2.45 24.38
C ALA A 66 -2.46 1.03 24.66
N THR A 67 -3.47 0.59 23.89
CA THR A 67 -4.05 -0.76 24.00
C THR A 67 -3.04 -1.85 23.56
N ALA A 68 -2.31 -1.61 22.47
CA ALA A 68 -1.28 -2.53 21.98
C ALA A 68 -0.09 -2.62 22.95
N ALA A 69 0.31 -1.51 23.58
CA ALA A 69 1.35 -1.49 24.60
C ALA A 69 0.94 -2.24 25.88
N PHE A 70 -0.31 -2.07 26.34
CA PHE A 70 -0.87 -2.78 27.48
C PHE A 70 -0.80 -4.30 27.31
N LEU A 71 -1.29 -4.81 26.18
CA LEU A 71 -1.30 -6.25 25.90
C LEU A 71 0.12 -6.84 25.82
N ARG A 72 1.08 -6.11 25.25
CA ARG A 72 2.50 -6.52 25.23
C ARG A 72 3.10 -6.64 26.63
N SER A 73 2.73 -5.75 27.54
CA SER A 73 3.27 -5.71 28.90
C SER A 73 2.72 -6.78 29.84
N TYR A 74 1.49 -7.25 29.64
CA TYR A 74 0.79 -8.08 30.62
C TYR A 74 0.91 -9.60 30.36
N VAL A 75 0.93 -10.01 29.10
CA VAL A 75 1.00 -11.44 28.70
C VAL A 75 2.32 -11.82 28.05
N GLY A 76 3.26 -10.87 27.93
CA GLY A 76 4.51 -11.05 27.22
C GLY A 76 4.32 -11.05 25.69
N PRO A 77 5.37 -10.73 24.92
CA PRO A 77 5.27 -10.49 23.48
C PRO A 77 4.73 -11.69 22.68
N SER A 78 5.02 -12.92 23.13
CA SER A 78 4.64 -14.17 22.46
C SER A 78 3.22 -14.66 22.80
N ALA A 79 2.73 -14.49 24.03
CA ALA A 79 1.37 -14.93 24.38
C ALA A 79 0.30 -13.88 24.02
N GLY A 80 0.65 -12.59 23.97
CA GLY A 80 -0.22 -11.53 23.43
C GLY A 80 -0.54 -11.73 21.95
N ALA A 81 0.45 -12.13 21.15
CA ALA A 81 0.27 -12.50 19.74
C ALA A 81 -0.55 -13.80 19.57
N SER A 82 -0.32 -14.79 20.43
CA SER A 82 -1.00 -16.10 20.39
C SER A 82 -2.45 -16.11 20.93
N MET A 83 -2.84 -15.10 21.72
CA MET A 83 -4.24 -14.93 22.14
C MET A 83 -5.08 -14.16 21.11
N MET A 84 -4.48 -13.24 20.33
CA MET A 84 -5.17 -12.57 19.22
C MET A 84 -5.44 -13.49 18.03
N THR A 85 -4.73 -14.61 17.91
CA THR A 85 -4.92 -15.59 16.82
C THR A 85 -6.09 -16.55 17.05
N ARG A 86 -6.73 -16.57 18.24
CA ARG A 86 -7.80 -17.55 18.54
C ARG A 86 -9.20 -17.21 18.06
N GLN A 87 -9.45 -16.05 17.44
CA GLN A 87 -10.81 -15.67 16.98
C GLN A 87 -10.92 -14.97 15.62
N ALA A 88 -9.95 -15.10 14.71
CA ALA A 88 -10.16 -14.71 13.31
C ALA A 88 -9.62 -15.79 12.37
N PRO A 89 -10.47 -16.53 11.63
CA PRO A 89 -9.99 -17.19 10.43
C PRO A 89 -9.59 -16.07 9.44
N ASN A 90 -8.40 -16.24 8.84
CA ASN A 90 -7.85 -15.47 7.71
C ASN A 90 -6.97 -14.25 8.11
N GLN A 91 -5.66 -14.43 8.04
CA GLN A 91 -4.60 -13.43 8.23
C GLN A 91 -4.19 -12.72 6.93
N VAL A 92 -5.07 -11.87 6.41
CA VAL A 92 -5.12 -11.27 5.06
C VAL A 92 -3.81 -10.66 4.48
N ARG A 93 -3.31 -10.95 3.24
CA ARG A 93 -2.23 -10.18 2.53
C ARG A 93 -2.19 -10.01 1.00
N MET A 94 -2.87 -10.83 0.19
CA MET A 94 -2.94 -10.62 -1.27
C MET A 94 -4.36 -10.30 -1.72
N PHE A 95 -4.51 -9.45 -2.73
CA PHE A 95 -5.84 -9.15 -3.29
C PHE A 95 -6.31 -10.31 -4.16
N ILE A 96 -7.56 -10.73 -3.97
CA ILE A 96 -8.21 -11.80 -4.71
C ILE A 96 -9.54 -11.35 -5.32
N GLY A 97 -9.98 -12.06 -6.35
CA GLY A 97 -11.23 -11.77 -7.04
C GLY A 97 -12.18 -12.96 -7.08
N GLU A 98 -13.20 -12.80 -7.91
CA GLU A 98 -14.32 -13.74 -8.07
C GLU A 98 -13.87 -15.12 -8.56
N ARG A 99 -12.72 -15.23 -9.25
CA ARG A 99 -12.18 -16.52 -9.72
C ARG A 99 -11.38 -17.25 -8.65
N SER A 100 -11.11 -16.63 -7.50
CA SER A 100 -10.51 -17.27 -6.34
C SER A 100 -11.46 -18.29 -5.73
N LYS A 101 -10.93 -19.46 -5.36
CA LYS A 101 -11.69 -20.45 -4.57
C LYS A 101 -12.03 -19.98 -3.15
N LEU A 102 -11.42 -18.88 -2.70
CA LEU A 102 -11.67 -18.25 -1.39
C LEU A 102 -12.50 -16.98 -1.48
N TRP A 103 -13.09 -16.70 -2.64
CA TRP A 103 -14.01 -15.58 -2.81
C TRP A 103 -15.25 -15.74 -1.92
N ASP A 104 -15.49 -14.76 -1.06
CA ASP A 104 -16.73 -14.66 -0.28
C ASP A 104 -17.80 -13.95 -1.12
N ALA A 105 -18.56 -14.74 -1.87
CA ALA A 105 -19.60 -14.25 -2.76
C ALA A 105 -20.73 -13.52 -2.01
N ASP A 106 -21.04 -13.93 -0.77
CA ASP A 106 -22.09 -13.29 0.02
C ASP A 106 -21.65 -11.91 0.52
N ALA A 107 -20.40 -11.79 0.98
CA ALA A 107 -19.81 -10.50 1.34
C ALA A 107 -19.72 -9.57 0.12
N ALA A 108 -19.35 -10.10 -1.05
CA ALA A 108 -19.31 -9.32 -2.28
C ALA A 108 -20.69 -8.84 -2.73
N ALA A 109 -21.71 -9.69 -2.66
CA ALA A 109 -23.09 -9.32 -2.96
C ALA A 109 -23.62 -8.27 -1.97
N LYS A 110 -23.32 -8.41 -0.68
CA LYS A 110 -23.63 -7.38 0.34
C LYS A 110 -22.93 -6.07 0.02
N ALA A 111 -21.66 -6.10 -0.40
CA ALA A 111 -20.90 -4.92 -0.75
C ALA A 111 -21.49 -4.17 -1.94
N GLU A 112 -21.85 -4.88 -3.01
CA GLU A 112 -22.52 -4.30 -4.18
C GLU A 112 -23.84 -3.62 -3.80
N LYS A 113 -24.66 -4.28 -2.98
CA LYS A 113 -25.91 -3.71 -2.50
C LYS A 113 -25.67 -2.41 -1.71
N MET A 114 -24.75 -2.44 -0.75
CA MET A 114 -24.43 -1.27 0.07
C MET A 114 -23.90 -0.11 -0.80
N LEU A 115 -23.03 -0.39 -1.78
CA LEU A 115 -22.53 0.62 -2.72
C LEU A 115 -23.66 1.19 -3.59
N ALA A 116 -24.58 0.37 -4.08
CA ALA A 116 -25.73 0.81 -4.86
C ALA A 116 -26.71 1.69 -4.05
N GLU A 117 -26.79 1.45 -2.73
CA GLU A 117 -27.58 2.26 -1.80
C GLU A 117 -26.85 3.55 -1.36
N GLY A 118 -25.62 3.79 -1.85
CA GLY A 118 -24.83 4.98 -1.54
C GLY A 118 -24.14 4.96 -0.18
N ALA A 119 -23.94 3.77 0.41
CA ALA A 119 -23.18 3.62 1.64
C ALA A 119 -21.73 4.11 1.47
N ASP A 120 -21.14 4.61 2.55
CA ASP A 120 -19.73 5.02 2.56
C ASP A 120 -18.82 3.81 2.28
N PRO A 121 -17.83 3.91 1.39
CA PRO A 121 -16.91 2.81 1.10
C PRO A 121 -16.22 2.23 2.34
N GLU A 122 -15.90 3.04 3.37
CA GLU A 122 -15.32 2.55 4.62
C GLU A 122 -16.30 1.68 5.40
N ASP A 123 -17.60 2.01 5.36
CA ASP A 123 -18.65 1.17 5.95
C ASP A 123 -18.78 -0.15 5.19
N VAL A 124 -18.74 -0.10 3.85
CA VAL A 124 -18.74 -1.29 3.00
C VAL A 124 -17.56 -2.20 3.33
N TRP A 125 -16.35 -1.64 3.38
CA TRP A 125 -15.14 -2.39 3.73
C TRP A 125 -15.19 -2.96 5.14
N ARG A 126 -15.61 -2.17 6.13
CA ARG A 126 -15.72 -2.61 7.52
C ARG A 126 -16.73 -3.73 7.69
N GLU A 127 -17.80 -3.75 6.91
CA GLU A 127 -18.85 -4.76 6.96
C GLU A 127 -18.54 -6.02 6.14
N THR A 128 -17.85 -5.88 5.01
CA THR A 128 -17.74 -6.95 4.00
C THR A 128 -16.30 -7.36 3.68
N GLY A 129 -15.31 -6.53 3.98
CA GLY A 129 -13.93 -6.75 3.53
C GLY A 129 -13.79 -6.76 2.01
N THR A 130 -14.76 -6.18 1.31
CA THR A 130 -14.77 -6.08 -0.14
C THR A 130 -14.65 -4.61 -0.54
N TYR A 131 -13.86 -4.33 -1.56
CA TYR A 131 -13.75 -2.99 -2.13
C TYR A 131 -13.73 -3.04 -3.65
N ARG A 132 -13.98 -1.89 -4.28
CA ARG A 132 -13.90 -1.73 -5.73
C ARG A 132 -12.56 -1.13 -6.13
N GLY A 133 -11.81 -1.82 -6.99
CA GLY A 133 -10.57 -1.30 -7.56
C GLY A 133 -10.81 -0.24 -8.64
N ALA A 134 -9.74 0.41 -9.13
CA ALA A 134 -9.85 1.48 -10.12
C ALA A 134 -10.48 1.04 -11.46
N ASP A 135 -10.35 -0.23 -11.81
CA ASP A 135 -10.98 -0.82 -13.00
C ASP A 135 -12.47 -1.21 -12.79
N GLY A 136 -13.05 -0.85 -11.66
CA GLY A 136 -14.45 -1.11 -11.34
C GLY A 136 -14.77 -2.52 -10.83
N LYS A 137 -13.80 -3.43 -10.75
CA LYS A 137 -14.04 -4.81 -10.27
C LYS A 137 -13.91 -4.90 -8.75
N LEU A 138 -14.52 -5.91 -8.15
CA LEU A 138 -14.41 -6.13 -6.70
C LEU A 138 -13.14 -6.89 -6.35
N ARG A 139 -12.58 -6.56 -5.19
CA ARG A 139 -11.46 -7.24 -4.55
C ARG A 139 -11.84 -7.58 -3.13
N GLN A 140 -11.34 -8.73 -2.71
CA GLN A 140 -11.19 -9.10 -1.32
C GLN A 140 -9.71 -9.34 -1.08
N GLU A 141 -9.34 -9.56 0.17
CA GLU A 141 -7.97 -9.94 0.49
C GLU A 141 -7.99 -11.31 1.21
N ILE A 142 -7.11 -12.24 0.83
CA ILE A 142 -6.97 -13.57 1.48
C ILE A 142 -5.89 -13.56 2.51
N SER A 143 -5.93 -14.49 3.46
CA SER A 143 -4.79 -14.67 4.36
C SER A 143 -3.50 -14.95 3.65
N ASP A 144 -2.44 -14.48 4.25
CA ASP A 144 -1.11 -14.95 4.00
C ASP A 144 -0.52 -15.21 5.39
N ALA A 145 -0.95 -16.32 5.98
CA ALA A 145 -0.46 -16.75 7.29
C ALA A 145 0.95 -17.34 7.11
N TYR A 146 1.99 -16.56 7.41
CA TYR A 146 3.43 -16.90 7.46
C TYR A 146 4.18 -15.89 8.32
N ASP A 147 5.47 -16.11 8.54
CA ASP A 147 5.97 -17.15 9.43
C ASP A 147 6.50 -16.36 10.61
N VAL A 148 6.12 -16.74 11.81
CA VAL A 148 6.83 -16.25 13.01
C VAL A 148 8.24 -16.78 12.84
N THR A 149 9.24 -15.90 12.71
CA THR A 149 10.63 -16.33 12.66
C THR A 149 10.96 -17.12 13.93
N ASP A 150 12.05 -17.89 13.94
CA ASP A 150 12.50 -18.58 15.16
C ASP A 150 12.69 -17.60 16.35
N ALA A 151 12.84 -16.30 16.07
CA ALA A 151 12.93 -15.21 17.03
C ALA A 151 11.59 -14.61 17.49
N GLY A 152 10.44 -15.11 17.01
CA GLY A 152 9.13 -14.58 17.39
C GLY A 152 8.69 -13.35 16.59
N GLU A 153 9.42 -12.95 15.56
CA GLU A 153 9.15 -11.76 14.76
C GLU A 153 8.27 -12.10 13.55
N VAL A 154 7.37 -11.20 13.18
CA VAL A 154 6.60 -11.33 11.95
C VAL A 154 7.52 -10.98 10.78
N GLY A 155 7.79 -11.95 9.90
CA GLY A 155 8.64 -11.73 8.72
C GLY A 155 8.48 -12.80 7.65
N ALA A 156 9.11 -12.59 6.50
CA ALA A 156 9.10 -13.53 5.39
C ALA A 156 10.07 -14.70 5.62
N SER A 157 9.58 -15.94 5.74
CA SER A 157 10.44 -17.13 5.64
C SER A 157 10.57 -17.52 4.17
N TRP A 158 11.75 -17.28 3.60
CA TRP A 158 12.07 -17.51 2.18
C TRP A 158 12.85 -18.79 1.91
N ALA A 159 13.28 -19.49 2.97
CA ALA A 159 14.28 -20.55 2.87
C ALA A 159 13.81 -21.85 3.53
N LYS A 160 12.51 -22.18 3.41
CA LYS A 160 11.86 -23.28 4.13
C LYS A 160 12.64 -24.60 4.11
N ASP A 161 13.34 -24.88 3.00
CA ASP A 161 14.05 -26.15 2.79
C ASP A 161 15.46 -25.99 2.19
N GLY A 162 16.07 -24.80 2.29
CA GLY A 162 17.41 -24.55 1.70
C GLY A 162 17.44 -24.62 0.17
N LEU A 163 16.29 -24.47 -0.49
CA LEU A 163 16.14 -24.62 -1.93
C LEU A 163 16.42 -23.36 -2.74
N LEU A 164 16.35 -22.16 -2.13
CA LEU A 164 16.60 -20.90 -2.82
C LEU A 164 17.93 -20.82 -3.59
N PRO A 165 19.05 -21.43 -3.11
CA PRO A 165 20.27 -21.51 -3.89
C PRO A 165 20.10 -22.03 -5.32
N PHE A 166 19.22 -23.01 -5.53
CA PHE A 166 18.95 -23.56 -6.86
C PHE A 166 18.25 -22.55 -7.78
N ALA A 167 17.45 -21.64 -7.23
CA ALA A 167 16.76 -20.61 -8.02
C ALA A 167 17.73 -19.58 -8.65
N TYR A 168 18.89 -19.36 -8.02
CA TYR A 168 19.90 -18.45 -8.55
C TYR A 168 21.17 -19.10 -9.07
N ASP A 169 21.47 -20.36 -8.78
CA ASP A 169 22.63 -21.04 -9.38
C ASP A 169 22.29 -21.66 -10.74
N GLY A 170 21.02 -21.59 -11.17
CA GLY A 170 20.55 -22.18 -12.43
C GLY A 170 20.62 -23.71 -12.44
N ALA A 171 20.76 -24.30 -11.26
CA ALA A 171 20.90 -25.72 -11.03
C ALA A 171 19.54 -26.35 -10.72
N ASN A 172 19.40 -27.65 -11.00
CA ASN A 172 18.27 -28.44 -10.52
C ASN A 172 18.39 -28.65 -9.00
N PRO A 173 17.27 -28.67 -8.25
CA PRO A 173 15.88 -28.62 -8.73
C PRO A 173 15.36 -27.22 -9.04
N VAL A 174 14.39 -27.15 -9.96
CA VAL A 174 13.54 -25.97 -10.14
C VAL A 174 12.79 -25.67 -8.84
N VAL A 175 12.84 -24.42 -8.39
CA VAL A 175 12.15 -23.96 -7.18
C VAL A 175 10.79 -23.38 -7.56
N THR A 176 9.72 -23.88 -6.95
CA THR A 176 8.36 -23.36 -7.13
C THR A 176 7.95 -22.44 -5.98
N GLN A 177 6.94 -21.61 -6.19
CA GLN A 177 6.37 -20.72 -5.16
C GLN A 177 5.99 -21.50 -3.89
N LYS A 178 5.33 -22.66 -4.05
CA LYS A 178 4.91 -23.50 -2.92
C LYS A 178 6.08 -24.11 -2.13
N GLN A 179 7.26 -24.25 -2.75
CA GLN A 179 8.48 -24.70 -2.09
C GLN A 179 9.26 -23.55 -1.43
N ALA A 180 9.18 -22.35 -2.00
CA ALA A 180 9.94 -21.20 -1.52
C ALA A 180 9.30 -20.47 -0.34
N MET A 181 7.96 -20.43 -0.27
CA MET A 181 7.24 -19.66 0.75
C MET A 181 6.02 -20.40 1.31
N ASN A 182 5.63 -20.02 2.53
CA ASN A 182 4.45 -20.57 3.21
C ASN A 182 3.20 -19.71 2.97
N HIS A 183 2.51 -19.84 1.84
CA HIS A 183 1.28 -19.08 1.58
C HIS A 183 0.08 -20.03 1.34
N PRO A 184 -0.41 -20.74 2.38
CA PRO A 184 -1.38 -21.81 2.20
C PRO A 184 -2.72 -21.32 1.62
N GLU A 185 -3.15 -20.11 1.95
CA GLU A 185 -4.37 -19.54 1.41
C GLU A 185 -4.25 -19.06 -0.04
N LEU A 186 -3.11 -18.53 -0.48
CA LEU A 186 -2.89 -18.24 -1.91
C LEU A 186 -2.95 -19.51 -2.73
N PHE A 187 -2.25 -20.56 -2.29
CA PHE A 187 -2.23 -21.82 -3.01
C PHE A 187 -3.54 -22.61 -2.89
N ARG A 188 -4.45 -22.19 -2.00
CA ARG A 188 -5.83 -22.69 -1.92
C ARG A 188 -6.78 -21.84 -2.77
N ALA A 189 -6.54 -20.53 -2.87
CA ALA A 189 -7.27 -19.61 -3.73
C ALA A 189 -7.00 -19.88 -5.21
N TYR A 190 -5.72 -20.09 -5.55
CA TYR A 190 -5.19 -20.32 -6.89
C TYR A 190 -4.12 -21.43 -6.85
N ASP A 191 -4.55 -22.67 -7.11
CA ASP A 191 -3.66 -23.84 -7.03
C ASP A 191 -2.48 -23.79 -8.00
N ASP A 192 -2.68 -23.16 -9.16
CA ASP A 192 -1.70 -23.01 -10.24
C ASP A 192 -0.54 -22.09 -9.85
N LEU A 193 -0.81 -21.03 -9.08
CA LEU A 193 0.23 -20.11 -8.59
C LEU A 193 1.27 -20.81 -7.71
N GLY A 194 0.91 -21.91 -7.05
CA GLY A 194 1.86 -22.73 -6.30
C GLY A 194 2.93 -23.42 -7.16
N ARG A 195 2.66 -23.61 -8.46
CA ARG A 195 3.56 -24.27 -9.42
C ARG A 195 4.43 -23.29 -10.21
N VAL A 196 4.11 -22.00 -10.14
CA VAL A 196 4.94 -20.95 -10.73
C VAL A 196 6.35 -21.08 -10.17
N ARG A 197 7.34 -20.94 -11.04
CA ARG A 197 8.75 -21.11 -10.73
C ARG A 197 9.35 -19.80 -10.25
N ILE A 198 10.44 -19.90 -9.51
CA ILE A 198 11.29 -18.75 -9.16
C ILE A 198 12.60 -18.91 -9.91
N GLY A 199 13.05 -17.84 -10.56
CA GLY A 199 14.33 -17.80 -11.27
C GLY A 199 15.08 -16.50 -11.04
N ALA A 200 16.41 -16.56 -11.09
CA ALA A 200 17.23 -15.35 -11.07
C ALA A 200 17.24 -14.63 -12.42
N VAL A 201 17.17 -13.30 -12.37
CA VAL A 201 17.44 -12.40 -13.49
C VAL A 201 18.62 -11.48 -13.17
N ASP A 202 19.39 -11.11 -14.20
CA ASP A 202 20.55 -10.22 -14.09
C ASP A 202 20.16 -8.75 -14.32
N ARG A 203 19.15 -8.30 -13.57
CA ARG A 203 18.65 -6.92 -13.50
C ARG A 203 18.05 -6.64 -12.13
N GLU A 204 17.87 -5.37 -11.78
CA GLU A 204 17.14 -4.98 -10.57
C GLU A 204 15.63 -5.25 -10.73
N GLY A 205 14.95 -5.50 -9.61
CA GLY A 205 13.51 -5.79 -9.55
C GLY A 205 13.13 -7.21 -10.00
N GLY A 206 11.87 -7.34 -10.44
CA GLY A 206 11.28 -8.61 -10.87
C GLY A 206 10.51 -8.53 -12.19
N ALA A 207 10.02 -9.68 -12.64
CA ALA A 207 8.89 -9.77 -13.57
C ALA A 207 8.22 -11.13 -13.47
N TYR A 208 6.90 -11.14 -13.53
CA TYR A 208 6.14 -12.31 -13.89
C TYR A 208 6.21 -12.57 -15.41
N LEU A 209 6.64 -13.78 -15.79
CA LEU A 209 6.77 -14.26 -17.16
C LEU A 209 5.73 -15.37 -17.41
N PRO A 210 4.52 -15.04 -17.87
CA PRO A 210 3.42 -16.00 -17.96
C PRO A 210 3.69 -17.13 -18.96
N GLU A 211 4.43 -16.88 -20.04
CA GLU A 211 4.75 -17.90 -21.05
C GLU A 211 5.67 -19.01 -20.50
N LEU A 212 6.38 -18.71 -19.40
CA LEU A 212 7.33 -19.62 -18.77
C LEU A 212 6.86 -20.12 -17.40
N ASP A 213 5.68 -19.69 -16.94
CA ASP A 213 5.20 -19.84 -15.56
C ASP A 213 6.30 -19.54 -14.54
N THR A 214 7.00 -18.41 -14.71
CA THR A 214 8.19 -18.07 -13.91
C THR A 214 8.11 -16.63 -13.41
N ILE A 215 8.40 -16.44 -12.12
CA ILE A 215 8.71 -15.14 -11.54
C ILE A 215 10.23 -14.99 -11.49
N GLY A 216 10.72 -14.03 -12.27
CA GLY A 216 12.11 -13.61 -12.24
C GLY A 216 12.34 -12.62 -11.11
N ILE A 217 13.34 -12.85 -10.27
CA ILE A 217 13.77 -11.93 -9.20
C ILE A 217 15.25 -11.66 -9.35
N SER A 218 15.72 -10.45 -8.99
CA SER A 218 17.14 -10.12 -9.09
C SER A 218 18.01 -11.18 -8.39
N ARG A 219 19.06 -11.62 -9.08
CA ARG A 219 20.03 -12.59 -8.53
C ARG A 219 20.58 -12.13 -7.19
N LYS A 220 20.78 -10.83 -7.04
CA LYS A 220 21.29 -10.20 -5.82
C LYS A 220 20.31 -10.36 -4.65
N ALA A 221 19.02 -10.08 -4.87
CA ALA A 221 17.99 -10.25 -3.85
C ALA A 221 17.82 -11.72 -3.45
N LEU A 222 17.79 -12.64 -4.42
CA LEU A 222 17.72 -14.07 -4.13
C LEU A 222 18.91 -14.59 -3.31
N LYS A 223 20.13 -14.11 -3.60
CA LYS A 223 21.33 -14.46 -2.82
C LYS A 223 21.26 -13.97 -1.38
N ARG A 224 20.74 -12.77 -1.15
CA ARG A 224 20.52 -12.24 0.21
C ARG A 224 19.44 -13.01 0.94
N ALA A 225 18.29 -13.25 0.30
CA ALA A 225 17.20 -14.01 0.90
C ALA A 225 17.55 -15.48 1.23
N ALA A 226 18.48 -16.08 0.50
CA ALA A 226 18.96 -17.44 0.79
C ALA A 226 19.91 -17.52 1.99
N ARG A 227 20.55 -16.41 2.35
CA ARG A 227 21.48 -16.29 3.48
C ARG A 227 21.27 -14.93 4.18
N PRO A 228 20.08 -14.69 4.75
CA PRO A 228 19.73 -13.38 5.27
C PRO A 228 20.58 -13.07 6.51
N GLN A 229 21.11 -11.85 6.58
CA GLN A 229 21.76 -11.30 7.77
C GLN A 229 20.77 -10.48 8.61
N SER A 230 19.65 -10.07 8.02
CA SER A 230 18.54 -9.36 8.66
C SER A 230 17.19 -9.81 8.07
N LEU A 231 16.08 -9.39 8.69
CA LEU A 231 14.75 -9.58 8.10
C LEU A 231 14.61 -8.85 6.75
N GLU A 232 15.23 -7.67 6.61
CA GLU A 232 15.20 -6.86 5.39
C GLU A 232 15.75 -7.62 4.17
N ASP A 233 16.78 -8.43 4.37
CA ASP A 233 17.38 -9.26 3.31
C ASP A 233 16.39 -10.30 2.74
N ALA A 234 15.48 -10.82 3.58
CA ALA A 234 14.43 -11.74 3.16
C ALA A 234 13.21 -10.99 2.60
N ASP A 235 12.85 -9.86 3.23
CA ASP A 235 11.70 -9.04 2.86
C ASP A 235 11.86 -8.43 1.46
N GLU A 236 13.07 -8.07 1.01
CA GLU A 236 13.26 -7.50 -0.34
C GLU A 236 12.87 -8.49 -1.45
N ALA A 237 13.31 -9.75 -1.33
CA ALA A 237 12.95 -10.79 -2.27
C ALA A 237 11.45 -11.15 -2.16
N MET A 238 10.92 -11.19 -0.94
CA MET A 238 9.48 -11.41 -0.69
C MET A 238 8.62 -10.33 -1.32
N ALA A 239 8.95 -9.06 -1.08
CA ALA A 239 8.24 -7.91 -1.63
C ALA A 239 8.19 -7.98 -3.15
N THR A 240 9.34 -8.26 -3.79
CA THR A 240 9.40 -8.45 -5.25
C THR A 240 8.51 -9.60 -5.68
N ASN A 241 8.56 -10.74 -5.00
CA ASN A 241 7.75 -11.91 -5.37
C ASN A 241 6.26 -11.69 -5.20
N LEU A 242 5.81 -11.06 -4.10
CA LEU A 242 4.41 -10.75 -3.86
C LEU A 242 3.90 -9.73 -4.88
N HIS A 243 4.73 -8.75 -5.27
CA HIS A 243 4.43 -7.83 -6.36
C HIS A 243 4.16 -8.60 -7.67
N GLU A 244 5.05 -9.51 -8.06
CA GLU A 244 4.89 -10.29 -9.29
C GLU A 244 3.75 -11.32 -9.21
N LEU A 245 3.52 -11.92 -8.04
CA LEU A 245 2.36 -12.79 -7.82
C LEU A 245 1.05 -12.03 -7.91
N GLN A 246 1.01 -10.76 -7.48
CA GLN A 246 -0.19 -9.94 -7.65
C GLN A 246 -0.49 -9.71 -9.14
N HIS A 247 0.53 -9.54 -9.98
CA HIS A 247 0.34 -9.52 -11.44
C HIS A 247 -0.21 -10.84 -11.97
N ALA A 248 0.26 -11.98 -11.44
CA ALA A 248 -0.30 -13.28 -11.81
C ALA A 248 -1.79 -13.39 -11.44
N ILE A 249 -2.18 -12.93 -10.25
CA ILE A 249 -3.59 -12.87 -9.83
C ILE A 249 -4.40 -11.92 -10.73
N GLN A 250 -3.88 -10.72 -11.03
CA GLN A 250 -4.55 -9.77 -11.92
C GLN A 250 -4.86 -10.40 -13.27
N ARG A 251 -3.91 -11.12 -13.86
CA ARG A 251 -4.11 -11.87 -15.10
C ARG A 251 -5.16 -12.96 -14.93
N HIS A 252 -5.09 -13.72 -13.83
CA HIS A 252 -6.05 -14.78 -13.52
C HIS A 252 -7.47 -14.24 -13.38
N GLU A 253 -7.65 -13.07 -12.77
CA GLU A 253 -8.93 -12.41 -12.48
C GLU A 253 -9.47 -11.53 -13.61
N GLY A 254 -8.66 -11.28 -14.64
CA GLY A 254 -9.07 -10.42 -15.73
C GLY A 254 -8.90 -8.92 -15.46
N TRP A 255 -8.16 -8.51 -14.43
CA TRP A 255 -8.08 -7.14 -13.92
C TRP A 255 -7.18 -6.23 -14.76
N ALA A 256 -7.18 -4.93 -14.44
CA ALA A 256 -6.18 -4.01 -14.97
C ALA A 256 -4.77 -4.53 -14.69
N GLN A 257 -3.95 -4.57 -15.74
CA GLN A 257 -2.61 -5.12 -15.69
C GLN A 257 -1.57 -4.06 -15.32
N GLY A 258 -0.44 -4.54 -14.81
CA GLY A 258 0.78 -3.75 -14.74
C GLY A 258 1.43 -3.56 -16.12
N GLY A 259 2.73 -3.30 -16.13
CA GLY A 259 3.51 -3.31 -17.37
C GLY A 259 4.94 -2.84 -17.19
N SER A 260 5.44 -2.03 -18.12
CA SER A 260 6.78 -1.47 -18.02
C SER A 260 6.81 -0.01 -18.44
N PRO A 261 7.82 0.79 -17.99
CA PRO A 261 8.02 2.15 -18.49
C PRO A 261 8.14 2.22 -20.01
N LYS A 262 8.70 1.18 -20.64
CA LYS A 262 8.93 1.12 -22.08
C LYS A 262 7.65 1.30 -22.91
N GLN A 263 6.50 0.86 -22.42
CA GLN A 263 5.23 1.03 -23.15
C GLN A 263 4.77 2.49 -23.24
N PHE A 264 5.29 3.36 -22.37
CA PHE A 264 5.01 4.79 -22.34
C PHE A 264 6.12 5.62 -23.00
N GLU A 265 7.14 4.98 -23.57
CA GLU A 265 8.13 5.68 -24.37
C GLU A 265 7.44 6.27 -25.61
N ILE A 266 7.52 7.59 -25.76
CA ILE A 266 7.07 8.26 -26.98
C ILE A 266 8.05 8.03 -28.13
N SER A 267 7.52 8.03 -29.35
CA SER A 267 8.36 7.95 -30.56
C SER A 267 9.38 9.09 -30.62
N ASP A 268 10.52 8.83 -31.24
CA ASP A 268 11.57 9.85 -31.46
C ASP A 268 11.07 11.05 -32.26
N ASP A 269 10.09 10.85 -33.15
CA ASP A 269 9.44 11.94 -33.89
C ASP A 269 8.59 12.82 -32.98
N LEU A 270 7.79 12.23 -32.09
CA LEU A 270 7.02 13.00 -31.13
C LEU A 270 7.95 13.74 -30.15
N ARG A 271 9.00 13.06 -29.64
CA ARG A 271 10.00 13.65 -28.73
C ARG A 271 10.71 14.85 -29.35
N ARG A 272 11.00 14.82 -30.65
CA ARG A 272 11.63 15.95 -31.38
C ARG A 272 10.69 17.14 -31.59
N ASN A 273 9.38 16.89 -31.63
CA ASN A 273 8.37 17.92 -31.89
C ASN A 273 7.78 18.53 -30.59
N LEU A 274 8.02 17.91 -29.43
CA LEU A 274 7.63 18.48 -28.14
C LEU A 274 8.51 19.67 -27.75
N HIS A 275 7.89 20.68 -27.13
CA HIS A 275 8.63 21.73 -26.44
C HIS A 275 9.35 21.14 -25.22
N SER A 276 10.54 21.64 -24.92
CA SER A 276 11.23 21.23 -23.68
C SER A 276 10.46 21.79 -22.48
N LEU A 277 10.40 21.03 -21.38
CA LEU A 277 9.80 21.53 -20.12
C LEU A 277 10.45 22.83 -19.65
N ASP A 278 11.77 22.94 -19.79
CA ASP A 278 12.50 24.15 -19.43
C ASP A 278 12.07 25.38 -20.25
N ASP A 279 11.84 25.24 -21.57
CA ASP A 279 11.32 26.34 -22.38
C ASP A 279 9.87 26.71 -22.02
N LEU A 280 9.03 25.73 -21.68
CA LEU A 280 7.63 25.96 -21.27
C LEU A 280 7.54 26.66 -19.90
N TYR A 281 8.31 26.22 -18.91
CA TYR A 281 8.36 26.89 -17.60
C TYR A 281 8.96 28.29 -17.68
N ARG A 282 9.96 28.51 -18.53
CA ARG A 282 10.48 29.86 -18.80
C ARG A 282 9.42 30.74 -19.47
N ALA A 283 8.62 30.18 -20.37
CA ALA A 283 7.51 30.89 -21.00
C ALA A 283 6.43 31.29 -19.99
N GLU A 284 6.05 30.36 -19.10
CA GLU A 284 5.12 30.60 -18.00
C GLU A 284 5.61 31.73 -17.11
N ARG A 285 6.86 31.66 -16.66
CA ARG A 285 7.48 32.72 -15.84
C ARG A 285 7.47 34.09 -16.51
N LEU A 286 7.65 34.16 -17.84
CA LEU A 286 7.54 35.42 -18.59
C LEU A 286 6.12 35.96 -18.56
N ILE A 287 5.12 35.10 -18.77
CA ILE A 287 3.69 35.45 -18.76
C ILE A 287 3.27 35.92 -17.36
N GLU A 288 3.62 35.20 -16.31
CA GLU A 288 3.36 35.60 -14.92
C GLU A 288 4.00 36.96 -14.60
N SER A 289 5.23 37.18 -15.06
CA SER A 289 5.91 38.46 -14.87
C SER A 289 5.18 39.62 -15.57
N ALA A 290 4.62 39.36 -16.76
CA ALA A 290 3.83 40.32 -17.53
C ALA A 290 2.51 40.64 -16.83
N GLN A 291 1.78 39.60 -16.42
CA GLN A 291 0.51 39.69 -15.69
C GLN A 291 0.67 40.46 -14.37
N THR A 292 1.70 40.14 -13.58
CA THR A 292 1.99 40.81 -12.30
C THR A 292 2.24 42.31 -12.48
N ARG A 293 2.81 42.72 -13.61
CA ARG A 293 3.11 44.12 -13.93
C ARG A 293 1.99 44.83 -14.71
N GLY A 294 0.93 44.13 -15.09
CA GLY A 294 -0.13 44.67 -15.93
C GLY A 294 0.34 45.10 -17.33
N VAL A 295 1.36 44.45 -17.87
CA VAL A 295 1.94 44.74 -19.20
C VAL A 295 1.93 43.50 -20.07
N ARG A 296 2.27 43.63 -21.35
CA ARG A 296 2.50 42.45 -22.21
C ARG A 296 3.93 41.93 -22.10
N VAL A 297 4.13 40.66 -22.43
CA VAL A 297 5.43 39.98 -22.56
C VAL A 297 6.34 40.79 -23.48
N GLN A 298 5.83 41.27 -24.62
CA GLN A 298 6.59 42.13 -25.54
C GLN A 298 7.12 43.42 -24.89
N ASP A 299 6.39 43.98 -23.92
CA ASP A 299 6.76 45.22 -23.26
C ASP A 299 7.86 44.97 -22.21
N ILE A 300 7.86 43.79 -21.56
CA ILE A 300 8.99 43.32 -20.75
C ILE A 300 10.26 43.20 -21.61
N LEU A 301 10.14 42.59 -22.79
CA LEU A 301 11.29 42.32 -23.66
C LEU A 301 11.92 43.61 -24.23
N ARG A 302 11.12 44.66 -24.45
CA ARG A 302 11.59 45.98 -24.90
C ARG A 302 12.44 46.71 -23.87
N VAL A 303 12.10 46.58 -22.59
CA VAL A 303 12.87 47.21 -21.51
C VAL A 303 14.16 46.44 -21.28
N ARG A 304 14.05 45.12 -21.08
CA ARG A 304 15.20 44.25 -20.85
C ARG A 304 14.81 42.79 -21.02
N ARG A 305 15.41 42.13 -22.02
CA ARG A 305 15.32 40.66 -22.14
C ARG A 305 15.92 39.99 -20.91
N PRO A 306 15.19 39.12 -20.19
CA PRO A 306 15.74 38.36 -19.07
C PRO A 306 16.84 37.40 -19.54
N ARG A 307 17.95 37.31 -18.79
CA ARG A 307 19.10 36.45 -19.17
C ARG A 307 18.77 34.96 -19.20
N TRP A 308 17.75 34.54 -18.46
CA TRP A 308 17.28 33.16 -18.41
C TRP A 308 16.32 32.80 -19.56
N ALA A 309 15.79 33.78 -20.29
CA ALA A 309 14.81 33.53 -21.35
C ALA A 309 15.50 33.15 -22.67
N SER A 310 15.28 31.93 -23.16
CA SER A 310 15.67 31.47 -24.50
C SER A 310 14.78 32.09 -25.58
N ASP A 311 15.22 32.12 -26.85
CA ASP A 311 14.38 32.59 -27.96
C ASP A 311 13.08 31.77 -28.07
N LYS A 312 13.20 30.45 -27.89
CA LYS A 312 12.05 29.52 -27.85
C LYS A 312 11.07 29.86 -26.73
N SER A 313 11.54 30.05 -25.49
CA SER A 313 10.66 30.42 -24.37
C SER A 313 9.97 31.76 -24.58
N ILE A 314 10.61 32.70 -25.29
CA ILE A 314 10.03 33.99 -25.63
C ILE A 314 8.91 33.83 -26.66
N ASP A 315 9.13 33.02 -27.70
CA ASP A 315 8.13 32.78 -28.73
C ASP A 315 6.93 32.02 -28.16
N LEU A 316 7.19 31.03 -27.28
CA LEU A 316 6.15 30.34 -26.52
C LEU A 316 5.39 31.30 -25.60
N ALA A 317 6.08 32.18 -24.86
CA ALA A 317 5.44 33.15 -23.99
C ALA A 317 4.50 34.07 -24.78
N LYS A 318 4.94 34.58 -25.94
CA LYS A 318 4.09 35.39 -26.83
C LYS A 318 2.91 34.61 -27.38
N PHE A 319 3.11 33.35 -27.75
CA PHE A 319 2.05 32.49 -28.27
C PHE A 319 0.96 32.19 -27.22
N PHE A 320 1.38 31.92 -25.97
CA PHE A 320 0.50 31.52 -24.88
C PHE A 320 0.02 32.67 -23.98
N GLU A 321 0.51 33.90 -24.15
CA GLU A 321 0.19 35.06 -23.29
C GLU A 321 -1.32 35.26 -23.07
N GLY A 322 -2.14 35.07 -24.11
CA GLY A 322 -3.62 35.15 -24.03
C GLY A 322 -4.31 33.83 -23.70
N GLN A 323 -3.56 32.75 -23.49
CA GLN A 323 -4.05 31.38 -23.37
C GLN A 323 -3.31 30.61 -22.25
N PRO A 324 -3.23 31.13 -21.01
CA PRO A 324 -2.43 30.53 -19.94
C PRO A 324 -2.87 29.10 -19.61
N ARG A 325 -4.16 28.76 -19.73
CA ARG A 325 -4.63 27.37 -19.58
C ARG A 325 -3.99 26.42 -20.60
N ARG A 326 -3.87 26.83 -21.87
CA ARG A 326 -3.24 25.98 -22.90
C ARG A 326 -1.75 25.78 -22.65
N LEU A 327 -1.07 26.73 -22.02
CA LEU A 327 0.31 26.55 -21.58
C LEU A 327 0.39 25.52 -20.45
N GLN A 328 -0.49 25.61 -19.45
CA GLN A 328 -0.59 24.62 -18.38
C GLN A 328 -0.87 23.22 -18.93
N ASP A 329 -1.83 23.10 -19.85
CA ASP A 329 -2.16 21.84 -20.51
C ASP A 329 -0.94 21.28 -21.29
N SER A 330 -0.14 22.15 -21.91
CA SER A 330 1.08 21.77 -22.63
C SER A 330 2.20 21.32 -21.69
N ILE A 331 2.38 21.99 -20.54
CA ILE A 331 3.33 21.58 -19.49
C ILE A 331 2.93 20.22 -18.97
N ALA A 332 1.69 20.05 -18.53
CA ALA A 332 1.17 18.79 -18.00
C ALA A 332 1.31 17.64 -19.03
N PHE A 333 1.01 17.92 -20.30
CA PHE A 333 1.21 16.94 -21.37
C PHE A 333 2.67 16.54 -21.54
N VAL A 334 3.59 17.52 -21.63
CA VAL A 334 5.02 17.24 -21.80
C VAL A 334 5.59 16.52 -20.58
N GLU A 335 5.20 16.88 -19.36
CA GLU A 335 5.59 16.17 -18.13
C GLU A 335 5.15 14.72 -18.18
N GLN A 336 3.89 14.49 -18.57
CA GLN A 336 3.31 13.15 -18.65
C GLN A 336 4.01 12.25 -19.67
N VAL A 337 4.43 12.80 -20.82
CA VAL A 337 5.05 12.02 -21.91
C VAL A 337 6.58 11.99 -21.86
N SER A 338 7.21 12.91 -21.14
CA SER A 338 8.68 12.97 -20.99
C SER A 338 9.19 12.06 -19.88
N ASP A 339 8.32 11.65 -18.95
CA ASP A 339 8.60 10.64 -17.94
C ASP A 339 7.73 9.37 -18.13
N PRO A 340 8.20 8.41 -18.94
CA PRO A 340 7.55 7.10 -19.08
C PRO A 340 7.37 6.36 -17.75
N TYR A 341 8.25 6.63 -16.76
CA TYR A 341 8.17 6.04 -15.44
C TYR A 341 7.00 6.61 -14.63
N HIS A 342 6.67 7.89 -14.79
CA HIS A 342 5.49 8.50 -14.17
C HIS A 342 4.19 7.82 -14.62
N SER A 343 4.01 7.61 -15.93
CA SER A 343 2.82 6.92 -16.46
C SER A 343 2.77 5.45 -16.04
N TYR A 344 3.90 4.75 -16.05
CA TYR A 344 4.03 3.40 -15.53
C TYR A 344 3.61 3.28 -14.06
N ARG A 345 4.07 4.19 -13.20
CA ARG A 345 3.68 4.19 -11.78
C ARG A 345 2.18 4.38 -11.58
N ARG A 346 1.47 5.03 -12.50
CA ARG A 346 0.02 5.26 -12.40
C ARG A 346 -0.82 4.09 -12.90
N LEU A 347 -0.23 3.06 -13.49
CA LEU A 347 -0.98 1.87 -13.89
C LEU A 347 -1.68 1.23 -12.69
N ALA A 348 -2.99 1.00 -12.82
CA ALA A 348 -3.79 0.44 -11.73
C ALA A 348 -3.25 -0.91 -11.24
N GLY A 349 -2.78 -1.77 -12.17
CA GLY A 349 -2.17 -3.05 -11.80
C GLY A 349 -0.84 -2.90 -11.05
N GLU A 350 -0.03 -1.89 -11.38
CA GLU A 350 1.21 -1.59 -10.65
C GLU A 350 0.93 -0.98 -9.27
N VAL A 351 -0.08 -0.13 -9.16
CA VAL A 351 -0.53 0.45 -7.89
C VAL A 351 -1.04 -0.64 -6.95
N GLU A 352 -1.85 -1.58 -7.46
CA GLU A 352 -2.34 -2.71 -6.67
C GLU A 352 -1.21 -3.65 -6.22
N ALA A 353 -0.24 -3.94 -7.10
CA ALA A 353 0.93 -4.75 -6.77
C ALA A 353 1.81 -4.10 -5.68
N ARG A 354 2.09 -2.79 -5.79
CA ARG A 354 2.79 -2.04 -4.72
C ARG A 354 1.98 -1.94 -3.44
N ASN A 355 0.65 -1.85 -3.54
CA ASN A 355 -0.23 -1.82 -2.37
C ASN A 355 -0.22 -3.17 -1.63
N THR A 356 -0.12 -4.28 -2.36
CA THR A 356 0.08 -5.63 -1.80
C THR A 356 1.35 -5.67 -0.95
N VAL A 357 2.46 -5.17 -1.49
CA VAL A 357 3.74 -5.05 -0.77
C VAL A 357 3.63 -4.14 0.45
N ARG A 358 3.05 -2.94 0.31
CA ARG A 358 2.92 -1.99 1.43
C ARG A 358 2.12 -2.58 2.59
N ARG A 359 1.15 -3.43 2.29
CA ARG A 359 0.33 -4.08 3.28
C ARG A 359 1.00 -5.34 3.85
N MET A 360 2.05 -5.91 3.24
CA MET A 360 2.59 -7.24 3.57
C MET A 360 2.96 -7.46 5.04
N ASN A 361 3.30 -6.41 5.80
CA ASN A 361 3.64 -6.51 7.22
C ASN A 361 2.49 -6.08 8.16
N MET A 362 1.31 -5.76 7.63
CA MET A 362 0.13 -5.43 8.43
C MET A 362 -0.50 -6.68 9.03
N THR A 363 -0.96 -6.55 10.26
CA THR A 363 -1.84 -7.53 10.89
C THR A 363 -3.23 -7.51 10.25
N PRO A 364 -4.04 -8.56 10.45
CA PRO A 364 -5.41 -8.60 9.92
C PRO A 364 -6.29 -7.47 10.47
N ALA A 365 -6.07 -7.10 11.74
CA ALA A 365 -6.75 -5.98 12.37
C ALA A 365 -6.35 -4.65 11.72
N GLU A 366 -5.06 -4.40 11.50
CA GLU A 366 -4.59 -3.20 10.82
C GLU A 366 -5.13 -3.08 9.39
N ARG A 367 -5.20 -4.19 8.64
CA ARG A 367 -5.81 -4.20 7.30
C ARG A 367 -7.31 -3.94 7.32
N ARG A 368 -8.05 -4.52 8.27
CA ARG A 368 -9.49 -4.27 8.40
C ARG A 368 -9.77 -2.81 8.75
N LEU A 369 -8.93 -2.20 9.58
CA LEU A 369 -9.02 -0.79 9.95
C LEU A 369 -8.51 0.17 8.87
N THR A 370 -7.58 -0.29 8.03
CA THR A 370 -6.95 0.52 6.99
C THR A 370 -7.37 0.00 5.61
N PRO A 371 -8.46 0.51 5.03
CA PRO A 371 -8.91 0.06 3.71
C PRO A 371 -7.84 0.25 2.62
N PRO A 372 -7.86 -0.56 1.56
CA PRO A 372 -6.81 -0.56 0.53
C PRO A 372 -6.55 0.78 -0.15
N TRP A 373 -7.58 1.62 -0.31
CA TRP A 373 -7.43 2.95 -0.93
C TRP A 373 -6.72 3.98 -0.02
N LYS A 374 -6.56 3.71 1.28
CA LYS A 374 -5.75 4.54 2.18
C LYS A 374 -4.26 4.20 2.13
N THR A 375 -3.89 3.06 1.54
CA THR A 375 -2.50 2.58 1.48
C THR A 375 -1.90 2.64 0.08
N GLN A 376 -2.72 2.68 -0.96
CA GLN A 376 -2.22 2.86 -2.32
C GLN A 376 -1.42 4.17 -2.47
N ASP A 377 -0.40 4.15 -3.33
CA ASP A 377 0.47 5.31 -3.54
C ASP A 377 -0.11 6.35 -4.50
N ILE A 378 -1.09 5.96 -5.33
CA ILE A 378 -1.79 6.81 -6.30
C ILE A 378 -3.31 6.71 -6.08
N PRO A 379 -4.04 7.82 -5.87
CA PRO A 379 -5.50 7.84 -5.73
C PRO A 379 -6.21 7.19 -6.92
N THR A 380 -7.39 6.59 -6.70
CA THR A 380 -8.10 5.77 -7.68
C THR A 380 -8.41 6.55 -8.97
N GLU A 381 -8.83 7.79 -8.81
CA GLU A 381 -9.15 8.76 -9.85
C GLU A 381 -7.93 9.18 -10.69
N GLU A 382 -6.71 8.96 -10.20
CA GLU A 382 -5.46 9.27 -10.89
C GLU A 382 -4.84 8.04 -11.58
N GLN A 383 -5.41 6.84 -11.41
CA GLN A 383 -4.86 5.61 -11.98
C GLN A 383 -5.20 5.46 -13.46
N ILE A 384 -4.28 4.87 -14.20
CA ILE A 384 -4.43 4.50 -15.61
C ILE A 384 -4.85 3.03 -15.68
N ILE A 385 -6.00 2.77 -16.30
CA ILE A 385 -6.51 1.41 -16.49
C ILE A 385 -5.90 0.85 -17.78
N ASN A 386 -5.02 -0.14 -17.65
CA ASN A 386 -4.50 -0.91 -18.78
C ASN A 386 -5.23 -2.26 -18.83
N PRO A 387 -6.17 -2.47 -19.77
CA PRO A 387 -6.88 -3.75 -19.87
C PRO A 387 -5.95 -4.87 -20.35
N LEU A 388 -6.40 -6.12 -20.15
CA LEU A 388 -5.72 -7.33 -20.63
C LEU A 388 -5.60 -7.43 -22.15
#